data_AF-A0A7S2PX82-F1
#
_entry.id   AF-A0A7S2PX82-F1
#
_cell.length_a   1.000
_cell.length_b   1.000
_cell.length_c   1.000
_cell.angle_alpha   90.00
_cell.angle_beta   90.00
_cell.angle_gamma   90.00
#
_symmetry.space_group_name_H-M   'P 1'
#
loop_
_entity.id
_entity.type
_entity.pdbx_description
1 polymer ?
#
loop_
_entity_poly.entity_id
_entity_poly.type
_entity_poly.pdbx_seq_one_letter_code
_entity_poly.pdbx_strand_id
1 'polypeptide(L)'
;GVLIWRFKVLKWIGTLIIPFGYFCVVVHVARWKVFGPVTSQSMLYPASWLRYTPALASRLLWICAAGAVATLPIYDAVQKLAHLYYRRALKRAFFAEGRDITFSSILRTPYCPNLLFGACVHDYRKPWERQNHIDFTISSLFVGCGRTGFFRNSRQASLARLMTIAGAATDATVLLNSDVLAIRCFLSVIALRFGDFVRLRPDGEMSRRVEGRVARSVTRQLSLNGASLDDLWDTRHWISRWLQGLLDRLPA
;
A
#
# COMPACT_ATOMS: atom_id res chain seq x y z
N GLY A 1 -3.56 -3.44 37.69
CA GLY A 1 -3.71 -1.96 37.69
C GLY A 1 -2.41 -1.23 37.34
N VAL A 2 -1.42 -1.26 38.24
CA VAL A 2 -0.20 -0.44 38.17
C VAL A 2 0.67 -0.68 36.92
N LEU A 3 0.79 -1.94 36.46
CA LEU A 3 1.58 -2.28 35.28
C LEU A 3 1.00 -1.65 33.99
N ILE A 4 -0.32 -1.72 33.82
CA ILE A 4 -1.04 -1.15 32.67
C ILE A 4 -0.86 0.38 32.63
N TRP A 5 -0.88 1.03 33.80
CA TRP A 5 -0.68 2.47 33.91
C TRP A 5 0.76 2.89 33.54
N ARG A 6 1.79 2.16 34.01
CA ARG A 6 3.19 2.41 33.64
C ARG A 6 3.45 2.30 32.13
N PHE A 7 2.87 1.28 31.48
CA PHE A 7 2.98 1.14 30.01
C PHE A 7 2.28 2.28 29.27
N LYS A 8 1.14 2.78 29.76
CA LYS A 8 0.44 3.92 29.16
C LYS A 8 1.25 5.22 29.26
N VAL A 9 1.87 5.48 30.41
CA VAL A 9 2.71 6.67 30.63
C VAL A 9 3.98 6.63 29.76
N LEU A 10 4.70 5.51 29.76
CA LEU A 10 5.91 5.35 28.95
C LEU A 10 5.63 5.55 27.46
N LYS A 11 4.49 5.01 27.00
CA LYS A 11 4.02 5.18 25.63
C LYS A 11 3.73 6.65 25.32
N TRP A 12 2.97 7.35 26.18
CA TRP A 12 2.70 8.78 26.00
C TRP A 12 3.97 9.63 25.92
N ILE A 13 4.91 9.37 26.81
CA ILE A 13 6.21 10.05 26.84
C ILE A 13 6.95 9.81 25.51
N GLY A 14 7.08 8.56 25.07
CA GLY A 14 7.73 8.25 23.79
C GLY A 14 7.07 8.94 22.60
N THR A 15 5.74 9.04 22.60
CA THR A 15 5.01 9.64 21.49
C THR A 15 5.12 11.14 21.36
N LEU A 16 5.43 11.85 22.44
CA LEU A 16 5.67 13.29 22.40
C LEU A 16 7.16 13.59 22.23
N ILE A 17 8.02 12.85 22.92
CA ILE A 17 9.48 13.09 22.90
C ILE A 17 10.07 12.83 21.52
N ILE A 18 9.65 11.77 20.81
CA ILE A 18 10.21 11.45 19.49
C ILE A 18 9.94 12.56 18.45
N PRO A 19 8.69 12.98 18.19
CA PRO A 19 8.43 14.04 17.22
C PRO A 19 8.97 15.39 17.68
N PHE A 20 8.96 15.70 18.97
CA PHE A 20 9.56 16.91 19.51
C PHE A 20 11.09 16.91 19.31
N GLY A 21 11.76 15.80 19.62
CA GLY A 21 13.20 15.64 19.39
C GLY A 21 13.55 15.76 17.91
N TYR A 22 12.76 15.14 17.03
CA TYR A 22 12.91 15.29 15.59
C TYR A 22 12.74 16.75 15.14
N PHE A 23 11.71 17.44 15.64
CA PHE A 23 11.48 18.86 15.36
C PHE A 23 12.65 19.73 15.82
N CYS A 24 13.15 19.52 17.05
CA CYS A 24 14.34 20.21 17.55
C CYS A 24 15.54 19.99 16.64
N VAL A 25 15.79 18.74 16.20
CA VAL A 25 16.88 18.45 15.26
C VAL A 25 16.71 19.21 13.95
N VAL A 26 15.51 19.22 13.36
CA VAL A 26 15.23 19.96 12.12
C VAL A 26 15.47 21.46 12.30
N VAL A 27 15.00 22.04 13.41
CA VAL A 27 15.22 23.45 13.74
C VAL A 27 16.71 23.75 13.92
N HIS A 28 17.47 22.89 14.60
CA HIS A 28 18.90 23.05 14.77
C HIS A 28 19.66 22.96 13.44
N VAL A 29 19.31 22.01 12.57
CA VAL A 29 19.87 21.88 11.22
C VAL A 29 19.56 23.12 10.38
N ALA A 30 18.30 23.59 10.40
CA ALA A 30 17.86 24.76 9.65
C ALA A 30 18.58 26.03 10.13
N ARG A 31 18.64 26.23 11.45
CA ARG A 31 19.38 27.34 12.07
C ARG A 31 20.85 27.29 11.70
N TRP A 32 21.48 26.11 11.77
CA TRP A 32 22.87 25.92 11.38
C TRP A 32 23.11 26.23 9.90
N LYS A 33 22.20 25.84 9.01
CA LYS A 33 22.32 26.12 7.57
C LYS A 33 22.14 27.60 7.24
N VAL A 34 21.19 28.29 7.89
CA VAL A 34 20.85 29.69 7.64
C VAL A 34 21.86 30.64 8.29
N PHE A 35 22.16 30.45 9.57
CA PHE A 35 23.03 31.35 10.33
C PHE A 35 24.49 30.91 10.38
N GLY A 36 24.80 29.66 10.04
CA GLY A 36 26.16 29.12 10.00
C GLY A 36 27.15 29.95 9.18
N PRO A 37 26.80 30.44 7.96
CA PRO A 37 27.69 31.30 7.17
C PRO A 37 28.07 32.61 7.86
N VAL A 38 27.16 33.17 8.66
CA VAL A 38 27.33 34.50 9.30
C VAL A 38 28.00 34.37 10.66
N THR A 39 27.60 33.36 11.43
CA THR A 39 27.95 33.23 12.86
C THR A 39 29.03 32.19 13.14
N SER A 40 29.42 31.40 12.14
CA SER A 40 30.34 30.26 12.29
C SER A 40 29.94 29.27 13.39
N GLN A 41 28.65 29.20 13.72
CA GLN A 41 28.11 28.37 14.80
C GLN A 41 28.26 26.87 14.49
N SER A 42 28.50 26.08 15.55
CA SER A 42 28.48 24.62 15.48
C SER A 42 27.04 24.08 15.48
N MET A 43 26.81 22.96 14.78
CA MET A 43 25.46 22.41 14.57
C MET A 43 24.80 21.89 15.87
N LEU A 44 25.57 21.24 16.75
CA LEU A 44 25.10 20.75 18.05
C LEU A 44 26.11 21.18 19.11
N TYR A 45 25.63 21.79 20.20
CA TYR A 45 26.45 22.07 21.36
C TYR A 45 26.47 20.81 22.26
N PRO A 46 27.63 20.33 22.77
CA PRO A 46 28.98 20.92 22.76
C PRO A 46 29.91 20.39 21.65
N ALA A 47 29.37 19.72 20.64
CA ALA A 47 30.10 19.11 19.55
C ALA A 47 30.78 20.15 18.63
N SER A 48 31.97 20.61 19.04
CA SER A 48 32.79 21.60 18.31
C SER A 48 33.28 21.12 16.93
N TRP A 49 33.20 19.83 16.65
CA TRP A 49 33.65 19.19 15.41
C TRP A 49 32.74 19.46 14.19
N LEU A 50 31.48 19.85 14.38
CA LEU A 50 30.58 20.28 13.29
C LEU A 50 30.49 21.81 13.17
N ARG A 51 31.63 22.49 13.03
CA ARG A 51 31.64 23.90 12.63
C ARG A 51 31.13 24.04 11.19
N TYR A 52 30.37 25.12 10.95
CA TYR A 52 29.87 25.40 9.61
C TYR A 52 31.05 25.61 8.64
N THR A 53 31.13 24.75 7.63
CA THR A 53 31.93 24.99 6.44
C THR A 53 31.05 24.73 5.22
N PRO A 54 31.17 25.53 4.15
CA PRO A 54 30.34 25.37 2.96
C PRO A 54 30.49 23.98 2.34
N ALA A 55 31.71 23.43 2.38
CA ALA A 55 32.01 22.07 1.91
C ALA A 55 31.34 20.98 2.77
N LEU A 56 31.28 21.13 4.09
CA LEU A 56 30.57 20.18 4.97
C LEU A 56 29.07 20.24 4.71
N ALA A 57 28.50 21.43 4.59
CA ALA A 57 27.06 21.60 4.38
C ALA A 57 26.61 21.01 3.03
N SER A 58 27.41 21.15 1.96
CA SER A 58 27.11 20.52 0.67
C SER A 58 27.26 19.01 0.74
N ARG A 59 28.32 18.49 1.38
CA ARG A 59 28.51 17.04 1.59
C ARG A 59 27.36 16.41 2.37
N LEU A 60 26.91 17.04 3.45
CA LEU A 60 25.77 16.56 4.25
C LEU A 60 24.49 16.54 3.42
N LEU A 61 24.22 17.58 2.63
CA LEU A 61 23.06 17.58 1.73
C LEU A 61 23.12 16.42 0.74
N TRP A 62 24.28 16.19 0.11
CA TRP A 62 24.47 15.09 -0.82
C TRP A 62 24.33 13.72 -0.15
N ILE A 63 24.86 13.54 1.06
CA ILE A 63 24.71 12.30 1.83
C ILE A 63 23.24 12.07 2.18
N CYS A 64 22.51 13.10 2.63
CA CYS A 64 21.08 13.00 2.93
C CYS A 64 20.27 12.70 1.66
N ALA A 65 20.57 13.35 0.54
CA ALA A 65 19.91 13.11 -0.73
C ALA A 65 20.17 11.69 -1.26
N ALA A 66 21.43 11.25 -1.24
CA ALA A 66 21.81 9.90 -1.61
C ALA A 66 21.16 8.85 -0.70
N GLY A 67 21.13 9.11 0.61
CA GLY A 67 20.43 8.29 1.59
C GLY A 67 18.93 8.20 1.28
N ALA A 68 18.28 9.34 1.00
CA ALA A 68 16.87 9.37 0.64
C ALA A 68 16.60 8.53 -0.62
N VAL A 69 17.41 8.69 -1.68
CA VAL A 69 17.31 7.88 -2.91
C VAL A 69 17.53 6.39 -2.61
N ALA A 70 18.53 6.05 -1.80
CA ALA A 70 18.82 4.67 -1.40
C ALA A 70 17.68 4.05 -0.57
N THR A 71 16.91 4.86 0.17
CA THR A 71 15.75 4.37 0.91
C THR A 71 14.50 4.14 0.06
N LEU A 72 14.38 4.71 -1.14
CA LEU A 72 13.21 4.52 -2.02
C LEU A 72 12.84 3.04 -2.29
N PRO A 73 13.76 2.13 -2.66
CA PRO A 73 13.42 0.73 -2.88
C PRO A 73 13.00 0.01 -1.60
N ILE A 74 13.62 0.36 -0.47
CA ILE A 74 13.31 -0.21 0.85
C ILE A 74 11.93 0.27 1.31
N TYR A 75 11.58 1.52 1.02
CA TYR A 75 10.32 2.13 1.39
C TYR A 75 9.13 1.34 0.82
N ASP A 76 9.15 0.97 -0.47
CA ASP A 76 8.09 0.14 -1.07
C ASP A 76 8.01 -1.25 -0.41
N ALA A 77 9.14 -1.84 -0.02
CA ALA A 77 9.16 -3.11 0.70
C ALA A 77 8.56 -2.99 2.12
N VAL A 78 8.93 -1.95 2.87
CA VAL A 78 8.39 -1.67 4.21
C VAL A 78 6.88 -1.43 4.15
N GLN A 79 6.40 -0.68 3.16
CA GLN A 79 4.96 -0.47 2.96
C GLN A 79 4.23 -1.79 2.66
N LYS A 80 4.83 -2.66 1.83
CA LYS A 80 4.27 -3.99 1.52
C LYS A 80 4.24 -4.93 2.73
N LEU A 81 5.15 -4.81 3.70
CA LEU A 81 5.18 -5.68 4.87
C LEU A 81 3.89 -5.59 5.70
N ALA A 82 3.35 -4.39 5.89
CA ALA A 82 2.08 -4.21 6.59
C ALA A 82 0.94 -4.94 5.86
N HIS A 83 0.87 -4.80 4.53
CA HIS A 83 -0.13 -5.49 3.71
C HIS A 83 0.04 -7.02 3.72
N LEU A 84 1.28 -7.51 3.71
CA LEU A 84 1.59 -8.94 3.82
C LEU A 84 1.19 -9.50 5.18
N TYR A 85 1.46 -8.77 6.26
CA TYR A 85 1.03 -9.13 7.60
C TYR A 85 -0.50 -9.20 7.68
N TYR A 86 -1.19 -8.16 7.20
CA TYR A 86 -2.65 -8.12 7.21
C TYR A 86 -3.26 -9.25 6.38
N ARG A 87 -2.72 -9.51 5.18
CA ARG A 87 -3.13 -10.64 4.35
C ARG A 87 -2.95 -11.98 5.07
N ARG A 88 -1.84 -12.18 5.79
CA ARG A 88 -1.61 -13.40 6.59
C ARG A 88 -2.61 -13.52 7.74
N ALA A 89 -2.95 -12.42 8.41
CA ALA A 89 -3.94 -12.40 9.47
C ALA A 89 -5.34 -12.74 8.92
N LEU A 90 -5.77 -12.11 7.82
CA LEU A 90 -7.05 -12.41 7.16
C LEU A 90 -7.12 -13.86 6.70
N LYS A 91 -6.04 -14.41 6.13
CA LYS A 91 -5.97 -15.83 5.77
C LYS A 91 -6.27 -16.73 6.95
N ARG A 92 -5.55 -16.53 8.06
CA ARG A 92 -5.72 -17.36 9.26
C ARG A 92 -7.10 -17.21 9.91
N ALA A 93 -7.71 -16.03 9.81
CA ALA A 93 -9.01 -15.76 10.44
C ALA A 93 -10.20 -16.31 9.64
N PHE A 94 -10.16 -16.20 8.30
CA PHE A 94 -11.34 -16.45 7.46
C PHE A 94 -11.24 -17.69 6.56
N PHE A 95 -10.04 -18.26 6.38
CA PHE A 95 -9.84 -19.42 5.51
C PHE A 95 -9.60 -20.67 6.34
N ALA A 96 -10.22 -21.78 5.94
CA ALA A 96 -9.97 -23.08 6.56
C ALA A 96 -8.47 -23.40 6.47
N GLU A 97 -7.87 -23.71 7.62
CA GLU A 97 -6.43 -23.99 7.78
C GLU A 97 -5.49 -22.85 7.30
N GLY A 98 -6.01 -21.63 7.09
CA GLY A 98 -5.25 -20.51 6.55
C GLY A 98 -4.81 -20.68 5.09
N ARG A 99 -5.39 -21.64 4.34
CA ARG A 99 -5.05 -21.87 2.93
C ARG A 99 -5.77 -20.86 2.03
N ASP A 100 -5.01 -20.20 1.18
CA ASP A 100 -5.55 -19.24 0.21
C ASP A 100 -6.27 -19.97 -0.92
N ILE A 101 -7.37 -19.40 -1.38
CA ILE A 101 -8.24 -19.95 -2.42
C ILE A 101 -8.29 -18.92 -3.57
N THR A 102 -8.37 -19.37 -4.81
CA THR A 102 -8.54 -18.47 -5.97
C THR A 102 -10.01 -18.22 -6.26
N PHE A 103 -10.34 -17.12 -6.92
CA PHE A 103 -11.72 -16.90 -7.38
C PHE A 103 -12.20 -17.97 -8.38
N SER A 104 -11.30 -18.57 -9.15
CA SER A 104 -11.65 -19.68 -10.05
C SER A 104 -12.18 -20.92 -9.34
N SER A 105 -11.60 -21.29 -8.19
CA SER A 105 -12.11 -22.44 -7.42
C SER A 105 -13.48 -22.15 -6.84
N ILE A 106 -13.73 -20.91 -6.40
CA ILE A 106 -15.03 -20.47 -5.90
C ILE A 106 -16.11 -20.61 -6.98
N LEU A 107 -15.81 -20.17 -8.22
CA LEU A 107 -16.72 -20.30 -9.36
C LEU A 107 -17.06 -21.74 -9.75
N ARG A 108 -16.18 -22.70 -9.43
CA ARG A 108 -16.39 -24.12 -9.71
C ARG A 108 -17.22 -24.82 -8.64
N THR A 109 -17.35 -24.23 -7.46
CA THR A 109 -18.10 -24.81 -6.35
C THR A 109 -19.57 -24.39 -6.43
N PRO A 110 -20.51 -25.30 -6.75
CA PRO A 110 -21.92 -24.93 -6.96
C PRO A 110 -22.60 -24.42 -5.69
N TYR A 111 -22.07 -24.80 -4.52
CA TYR A 111 -22.59 -24.38 -3.21
C TYR A 111 -22.04 -23.04 -2.73
N CYS A 112 -21.07 -22.43 -3.42
CA CYS A 112 -20.50 -21.17 -2.99
C CYS A 112 -21.28 -19.99 -3.60
N PRO A 113 -21.88 -19.10 -2.79
CA PRO A 113 -22.54 -17.92 -3.32
C PRO A 113 -21.55 -17.00 -4.04
N ASN A 114 -22.05 -16.18 -4.96
CA ASN A 114 -21.21 -15.21 -5.64
C ASN A 114 -20.67 -14.19 -4.62
N LEU A 115 -19.36 -14.27 -4.34
CA LEU A 115 -18.72 -13.35 -3.43
C LEU A 115 -18.56 -11.97 -4.07
N LEU A 116 -18.94 -10.95 -3.31
CA LEU A 116 -18.91 -9.55 -3.69
C LEU A 116 -18.17 -8.77 -2.60
N PHE A 117 -17.03 -8.18 -2.96
CA PHE A 117 -16.27 -7.29 -2.10
C PHE A 117 -16.42 -5.86 -2.59
N GLY A 118 -16.72 -4.95 -1.66
CA GLY A 118 -16.65 -3.52 -1.88
C GLY A 118 -15.24 -3.01 -1.56
N ALA A 119 -14.63 -2.31 -2.50
CA ALA A 119 -13.43 -1.51 -2.29
C ALA A 119 -13.77 -0.05 -2.59
N CYS A 120 -13.00 0.88 -2.02
CA CYS A 120 -13.16 2.30 -2.28
C CYS A 120 -11.94 2.79 -3.05
N VAL A 121 -12.17 3.43 -4.20
CA VAL A 121 -11.09 4.02 -5.01
C VAL A 121 -11.19 5.53 -4.93
N HIS A 122 -10.09 6.16 -4.53
CA HIS A 122 -9.91 7.61 -4.65
C HIS A 122 -9.39 7.93 -6.05
N ASP A 123 -10.28 8.45 -6.91
CA ASP A 123 -9.94 8.92 -8.25
C ASP A 123 -9.80 10.46 -8.25
N TYR A 124 -9.19 11.00 -9.31
CA TYR A 124 -9.13 12.44 -9.53
C TYR A 124 -10.56 13.01 -9.60
N ARG A 125 -10.84 13.94 -8.69
CA ARG A 125 -12.12 14.65 -8.63
C ARG A 125 -12.16 15.70 -9.73
N LYS A 126 -13.20 15.62 -10.57
CA LYS A 126 -13.50 16.72 -11.49
C LYS A 126 -14.11 17.90 -10.74
N PRO A 127 -13.97 19.15 -11.20
CA PRO A 127 -14.42 20.34 -10.47
C PRO A 127 -15.90 20.29 -10.04
N TRP A 128 -16.75 19.65 -10.83
CA TRP A 128 -18.20 19.53 -10.61
C TRP A 128 -18.62 18.31 -9.78
N GLU A 129 -17.72 17.37 -9.48
CA GLU A 129 -18.05 16.18 -8.69
C GLU A 129 -18.05 16.53 -7.19
N ARG A 130 -19.11 16.10 -6.48
CA ARG A 130 -19.23 16.34 -5.02
C ARG A 130 -18.43 15.34 -4.18
N GLN A 131 -18.21 14.13 -4.69
CA GLN A 131 -17.54 13.05 -3.97
C GLN A 131 -16.16 12.75 -4.59
N ASN A 132 -15.17 12.49 -3.74
CA ASN A 132 -13.79 12.18 -4.14
C ASN A 132 -13.52 10.66 -4.15
N HIS A 133 -14.56 9.85 -4.08
CA HIS A 133 -14.45 8.41 -3.94
C HIS A 133 -15.52 7.71 -4.77
N ILE A 134 -15.18 6.50 -5.19
CA ILE A 134 -16.05 5.67 -6.01
C ILE A 134 -16.02 4.25 -5.46
N ASP A 135 -17.21 3.68 -5.31
CA ASP A 135 -17.37 2.29 -4.92
C ASP A 135 -16.92 1.38 -6.06
N PHE A 136 -15.94 0.56 -5.76
CA PHE A 136 -15.31 -0.36 -6.67
C PHE A 136 -15.69 -1.78 -6.26
N THR A 137 -16.42 -2.48 -7.12
CA THR A 137 -16.89 -3.83 -6.84
C THR A 137 -15.89 -4.84 -7.35
N ILE A 138 -15.50 -5.76 -6.47
CA ILE A 138 -14.67 -6.92 -6.80
C ILE A 138 -15.53 -8.17 -6.60
N SER A 139 -15.82 -8.86 -7.70
CA SER A 139 -16.58 -10.11 -7.74
C SER A 139 -15.70 -11.25 -8.26
N SER A 140 -16.19 -12.47 -8.11
CA SER A 140 -15.62 -13.66 -8.75
C SER A 140 -15.57 -13.55 -10.28
N LEU A 141 -16.53 -12.85 -10.89
CA LEU A 141 -16.64 -12.73 -12.34
C LEU A 141 -16.06 -11.42 -12.88
N PHE A 142 -16.26 -10.31 -12.16
CA PHE A 142 -15.96 -8.98 -12.64
C PHE A 142 -15.32 -8.11 -11.56
N VAL A 143 -14.53 -7.12 -11.99
CA VAL A 143 -13.88 -6.13 -11.15
C VAL A 143 -14.03 -4.77 -11.81
N GLY A 144 -14.47 -3.75 -11.08
CA GLY A 144 -14.71 -2.43 -11.66
C GLY A 144 -15.74 -1.60 -10.91
N CYS A 145 -16.05 -0.44 -11.47
CA CYS A 145 -17.13 0.43 -11.02
C CYS A 145 -17.89 1.03 -12.21
N GLY A 146 -18.96 1.77 -11.94
CA GLY A 146 -19.73 2.46 -12.99
C GLY A 146 -18.87 3.39 -13.86
N ARG A 147 -17.88 4.08 -13.26
CA ARG A 147 -17.00 5.03 -13.94
C ARG A 147 -15.91 4.37 -14.77
N THR A 148 -15.19 3.38 -14.22
CA THR A 148 -14.14 2.64 -14.95
C THR A 148 -14.71 1.61 -15.92
N GLY A 149 -15.98 1.24 -15.75
CA GLY A 149 -16.56 0.04 -16.33
C GLY A 149 -16.16 -1.22 -15.54
N PHE A 150 -16.82 -2.32 -15.88
CA PHE A 150 -16.55 -3.64 -15.32
C PHE A 150 -15.66 -4.44 -16.27
N PHE A 151 -14.58 -4.98 -15.71
CA PHE A 151 -13.63 -5.86 -16.38
C PHE A 151 -13.77 -7.27 -15.84
N ARG A 152 -13.40 -8.27 -16.63
CA ARG A 152 -13.41 -9.66 -16.16
C ARG A 152 -12.31 -9.85 -15.12
N ASN A 153 -12.64 -10.43 -13.97
CA ASN A 153 -11.64 -10.70 -12.95
C ASN A 153 -10.67 -11.80 -13.43
N SER A 154 -9.40 -11.70 -13.06
CA SER A 154 -8.42 -12.75 -13.33
C SER A 154 -8.78 -13.99 -12.51
N ARG A 155 -8.94 -15.12 -13.19
CA ARG A 155 -9.29 -16.40 -12.57
C ARG A 155 -8.27 -16.84 -11.50
N GLN A 156 -7.02 -16.42 -11.65
CA GLN A 156 -5.91 -16.76 -10.75
C GLN A 156 -5.76 -15.76 -9.59
N ALA A 157 -6.60 -14.73 -9.51
CA ALA A 157 -6.51 -13.78 -8.42
C ALA A 157 -6.82 -14.48 -7.09
N SER A 158 -5.86 -14.38 -6.15
CA SER A 158 -6.02 -14.85 -4.79
C SER A 158 -7.16 -14.10 -4.11
N LEU A 159 -8.09 -14.86 -3.50
CA LEU A 159 -9.19 -14.32 -2.72
C LEU A 159 -8.66 -13.52 -1.53
N ALA A 160 -7.67 -14.05 -0.81
CA ALA A 160 -7.09 -13.34 0.32
C ALA A 160 -6.49 -11.99 -0.08
N ARG A 161 -5.83 -11.92 -1.24
CA ARG A 161 -5.27 -10.67 -1.75
C ARG A 161 -6.38 -9.66 -2.02
N LEU A 162 -7.44 -10.05 -2.73
CA LEU A 162 -8.54 -9.15 -3.07
C LEU A 162 -9.35 -8.74 -1.84
N MET A 163 -9.51 -9.63 -0.86
CA MET A 163 -10.08 -9.29 0.45
C MET A 163 -9.20 -8.29 1.21
N THR A 164 -7.88 -8.40 1.15
CA THR A 164 -6.95 -7.45 1.77
C THR A 164 -7.06 -6.07 1.11
N ILE A 165 -7.26 -6.02 -0.21
CA ILE A 165 -7.47 -4.77 -0.97
C ILE A 165 -8.81 -4.13 -0.61
N ALA A 166 -9.89 -4.91 -0.58
CA ALA A 166 -11.20 -4.43 -0.15
C ALA A 166 -11.17 -3.94 1.32
N GLY A 167 -10.45 -4.66 2.18
CA GLY A 167 -10.24 -4.33 3.59
C GLY A 167 -9.15 -3.27 3.85
N ALA A 168 -8.54 -2.66 2.84
CA ALA A 168 -7.52 -1.64 3.06
C ALA A 168 -8.09 -0.41 3.81
N ALA A 169 -9.36 -0.07 3.56
CA ALA A 169 -10.06 0.99 4.28
C ALA A 169 -10.36 0.62 5.74
N THR A 170 -10.56 -0.67 6.06
CA THR A 170 -10.73 -1.11 7.45
C THR A 170 -9.46 -0.92 8.26
N ASP A 171 -8.28 -1.05 7.66
CA ASP A 171 -7.02 -0.78 8.36
C ASP A 171 -6.93 0.71 8.70
N ALA A 172 -7.18 1.60 7.73
CA ALA A 172 -7.20 3.05 7.98
C ALA A 172 -8.19 3.43 9.10
N THR A 173 -9.37 2.82 9.15
CA THR A 173 -10.37 3.09 10.20
C THR A 173 -10.01 2.48 11.54
N VAL A 174 -9.47 1.26 11.61
CA VAL A 174 -8.95 0.67 12.85
C VAL A 174 -7.78 1.49 13.39
N LEU A 175 -6.92 1.99 12.51
CA LEU A 175 -5.80 2.85 12.87
C LEU A 175 -6.25 4.24 13.34
N LEU A 176 -7.26 4.84 12.69
CA LEU A 176 -7.89 6.07 13.15
C LEU A 176 -8.58 5.89 14.50
N ASN A 177 -9.29 4.78 14.70
CA ASN A 177 -9.99 4.48 15.95
C ASN A 177 -9.06 3.98 17.05
N SER A 178 -7.85 3.53 16.72
CA SER A 178 -6.83 3.23 17.71
C SER A 178 -6.39 4.53 18.38
N ASP A 179 -6.72 4.67 19.67
CA ASP A 179 -6.45 5.87 20.49
C ASP A 179 -4.98 5.97 20.91
N VAL A 180 -4.11 5.55 20.01
CA VAL A 180 -2.70 5.35 20.24
C VAL A 180 -1.97 6.38 19.41
N LEU A 181 -1.65 7.52 20.04
CA LEU A 181 -0.86 8.60 19.44
C LEU A 181 0.42 8.07 18.75
N ALA A 182 1.01 7.01 19.30
CA ALA A 182 2.19 6.33 18.73
C ALA A 182 1.95 5.76 17.35
N ILE A 183 0.83 5.08 17.19
CA ILE A 183 0.45 4.42 15.94
C ILE A 183 0.12 5.51 14.93
N ARG A 184 -0.61 6.57 15.32
CA ARG A 184 -0.85 7.73 14.47
C ARG A 184 0.43 8.45 14.05
N CYS A 185 1.37 8.67 14.97
CA CYS A 185 2.67 9.29 14.68
C CYS A 185 3.52 8.41 13.76
N PHE A 186 3.57 7.10 14.01
CA PHE A 186 4.28 6.14 13.17
C PHE A 186 3.66 6.07 11.78
N LEU A 187 2.33 6.09 11.68
CA LEU A 187 1.59 6.15 10.42
C LEU A 187 1.82 7.44 9.65
N SER A 188 1.84 8.58 10.33
CA SER A 188 2.12 9.87 9.70
C SER A 188 3.56 9.95 9.19
N VAL A 189 4.50 9.36 9.93
CA VAL A 189 5.92 9.31 9.53
C VAL A 189 6.15 8.35 8.36
N ILE A 190 5.49 7.19 8.36
CA ILE A 190 5.66 6.19 7.29
C ILE A 190 4.78 6.50 6.09
N ALA A 191 3.84 7.45 6.21
CA ALA A 191 2.86 7.80 5.19
C ALA A 191 2.34 6.54 4.48
N LEU A 192 1.98 5.53 5.28
CA LEU A 192 1.71 4.18 4.81
C LEU A 192 0.65 4.24 3.72
N ARG A 193 1.06 4.00 2.47
CA ARG A 193 0.11 3.78 1.38
C ARG A 193 -0.47 2.39 1.59
N PHE A 194 -1.60 2.33 2.26
CA PHE A 194 -2.41 1.11 2.35
C PHE A 194 -3.11 0.90 1.01
N GLY A 195 -2.39 0.28 0.08
CA GLY A 195 -2.93 -0.05 -1.22
C GLY A 195 -2.08 -1.13 -1.86
N ASP A 196 -2.72 -2.20 -2.31
CA ASP A 196 -2.13 -3.12 -3.26
C ASP A 196 -2.83 -2.92 -4.61
N PHE A 197 -2.12 -3.21 -5.67
CA PHE A 197 -2.54 -2.90 -7.02
C PHE A 197 -3.39 -4.05 -7.55
N VAL A 198 -4.61 -3.75 -7.96
CA VAL A 198 -5.42 -4.67 -8.78
C VAL A 198 -5.04 -4.43 -10.23
N ARG A 199 -4.44 -5.44 -10.87
CA ARG A 199 -4.24 -5.42 -12.31
C ARG A 199 -5.57 -5.75 -12.98
N LEU A 200 -6.09 -4.80 -13.75
CA LEU A 200 -7.35 -4.97 -14.49
C LEU A 200 -7.15 -5.79 -15.78
N ARG A 201 -5.92 -5.91 -16.27
CA ARG A 201 -5.55 -6.71 -17.44
C ARG A 201 -4.15 -7.34 -17.29
N PRO A 202 -3.88 -8.48 -17.95
CA PRO A 202 -2.52 -8.89 -18.29
C PRO A 202 -1.96 -7.97 -19.41
N ASP A 203 -0.63 -7.81 -19.45
CA ASP A 203 0.04 -6.92 -20.41
C ASP A 203 -0.27 -7.35 -21.86
N GLY A 204 -0.71 -6.41 -22.71
CA GLY A 204 -0.97 -6.65 -24.14
C GLY A 204 -2.44 -6.86 -24.56
N GLU A 205 -3.40 -6.99 -23.63
CA GLU A 205 -4.81 -7.18 -23.99
C GLU A 205 -5.61 -5.86 -23.98
N MET A 206 -6.45 -5.61 -24.99
CA MET A 206 -7.48 -4.56 -24.96
C MET A 206 -8.70 -5.03 -24.15
N SER A 207 -9.15 -4.26 -23.17
CA SER A 207 -10.37 -4.60 -22.43
C SER A 207 -11.56 -4.16 -23.24
N ARG A 208 -12.45 -5.12 -23.43
CA ARG A 208 -13.82 -4.85 -23.80
C ARG A 208 -14.57 -4.50 -22.52
N ARG A 209 -15.08 -3.27 -22.46
CA ARG A 209 -16.05 -2.86 -21.46
C ARG A 209 -17.24 -3.81 -21.56
N VAL A 210 -17.62 -4.46 -20.45
CA VAL A 210 -18.85 -5.27 -20.44
C VAL A 210 -20.01 -4.28 -20.45
N GLU A 211 -20.57 -4.01 -21.62
CA GLU A 211 -21.85 -3.30 -21.73
C GLU A 211 -22.97 -4.20 -21.21
N GLY A 212 -23.96 -3.61 -20.53
CA GLY A 212 -24.98 -4.32 -19.75
C GLY A 212 -25.80 -5.38 -20.51
N ARG A 213 -25.73 -5.44 -21.84
CA ARG A 213 -26.36 -6.49 -22.67
C ARG A 213 -25.53 -7.76 -22.83
N VAL A 214 -24.22 -7.71 -22.57
CA VAL A 214 -23.25 -8.81 -22.85
C VAL A 214 -23.14 -9.81 -21.69
N ALA A 215 -23.65 -9.47 -20.50
CA ALA A 215 -23.61 -10.36 -19.34
C ALA A 215 -24.32 -11.72 -19.57
N ARG A 216 -25.33 -11.77 -20.46
CA ARG A 216 -26.07 -13.02 -20.76
C ARG A 216 -25.32 -13.96 -21.72
N SER A 217 -24.42 -13.46 -22.56
CA SER A 217 -23.68 -14.30 -23.52
C SER A 217 -22.43 -14.93 -22.91
N VAL A 218 -21.80 -14.24 -21.95
CA VAL A 218 -20.58 -14.71 -21.27
C VAL A 218 -20.86 -15.92 -20.38
N THR A 219 -22.03 -16.00 -19.75
CA THR A 219 -22.48 -17.18 -18.98
C THR A 219 -22.63 -18.41 -19.88
N ARG A 220 -23.01 -18.22 -21.16
CA ARG A 220 -23.19 -19.29 -22.14
C ARG A 220 -21.85 -19.84 -22.65
N GLN A 221 -20.84 -18.99 -22.85
CA GLN A 221 -19.50 -19.42 -23.30
C GLN A 221 -18.68 -20.12 -22.21
N LEU A 222 -18.95 -19.81 -20.93
CA LEU A 222 -18.28 -20.46 -19.80
C LEU A 222 -18.66 -21.93 -19.61
N SER A 223 -19.84 -22.34 -20.09
CA SER A 223 -20.32 -23.72 -20.03
C SER A 223 -19.69 -24.65 -21.07
N LEU A 224 -19.08 -24.13 -22.13
CA LEU A 224 -18.73 -24.92 -23.32
C LEU A 224 -17.24 -25.25 -23.45
N ASN A 225 -16.34 -24.44 -22.90
CA ASN A 225 -14.90 -24.62 -23.13
C ASN A 225 -14.19 -25.13 -21.88
N GLY A 226 -14.31 -26.44 -21.63
CA GLY A 226 -13.55 -27.21 -20.65
C GLY A 226 -12.08 -27.43 -21.07
N ALA A 227 -11.33 -26.36 -21.33
CA ALA A 227 -9.91 -26.46 -21.62
C ALA A 227 -9.07 -26.38 -20.33
N SER A 228 -8.26 -27.42 -20.09
CA SER A 228 -7.21 -27.46 -19.08
C SER A 228 -6.09 -26.48 -19.45
N LEU A 229 -5.78 -25.56 -18.53
CA LEU A 229 -4.84 -24.44 -18.71
C LEU A 229 -3.66 -24.55 -17.71
N ASP A 230 -3.43 -25.74 -17.17
CA ASP A 230 -2.41 -25.99 -16.15
C ASP A 230 -0.97 -26.02 -16.72
N ASP A 231 -0.80 -26.06 -18.05
CA ASP A 231 0.52 -26.16 -18.69
C ASP A 231 1.24 -24.84 -19.00
N LEU A 232 0.64 -23.68 -18.70
CA LEU A 232 1.14 -22.39 -19.24
C LEU A 232 1.84 -21.46 -18.24
N TRP A 233 2.00 -21.85 -16.97
CA TRP A 233 2.52 -20.92 -15.95
C TRP A 233 3.56 -21.55 -15.01
N ASP A 234 4.78 -21.67 -15.56
CA ASP A 234 5.99 -21.96 -14.80
C ASP A 234 6.31 -20.84 -13.78
N THR A 235 6.39 -21.22 -12.50
CA THR A 235 6.73 -20.38 -11.33
C THR A 235 8.16 -19.80 -11.36
N ARG A 236 9.01 -20.18 -12.32
CA ARG A 236 10.42 -19.77 -12.39
C ARG A 236 10.66 -18.28 -12.73
N HIS A 237 9.63 -17.53 -13.13
CA HIS A 237 9.79 -16.13 -13.61
C HIS A 237 9.25 -15.05 -12.68
N TRP A 238 9.10 -15.31 -11.38
CA TRP A 238 8.58 -14.30 -10.46
C TRP A 238 9.54 -13.11 -10.26
N ILE A 239 10.86 -13.35 -10.29
CA ILE A 239 11.89 -12.31 -10.12
C ILE A 239 11.93 -11.37 -11.33
N SER A 240 11.87 -11.90 -12.55
CA SER A 240 11.85 -11.06 -13.76
C SER A 240 10.60 -10.17 -13.81
N ARG A 241 9.43 -10.71 -13.43
CA ARG A 241 8.18 -9.93 -13.34
C ARG A 241 8.21 -8.88 -12.22
N TRP A 242 8.92 -9.15 -11.13
CA TRP A 242 9.11 -8.19 -10.05
C TRP A 242 10.05 -7.05 -10.47
N LEU A 243 11.17 -7.37 -11.13
CA LEU A 243 12.11 -6.39 -11.68
C LEU A 243 11.47 -5.53 -12.78
N GLN A 244 10.69 -6.14 -13.67
CA GLN A 244 9.95 -5.42 -14.71
C GLN A 244 8.94 -4.46 -14.09
N GLY A 245 8.17 -4.90 -13.10
CA GLY A 245 7.26 -4.02 -12.37
C GLY A 245 7.95 -2.94 -11.53
N LEU A 246 9.25 -3.05 -11.26
CA LEU A 246 10.06 -2.01 -10.61
C LEU A 246 10.56 -1.00 -11.65
N LEU A 247 10.99 -1.47 -12.83
CA LEU A 247 11.37 -0.64 -13.97
C LEU A 247 10.18 0.19 -14.50
N ASP A 248 8.99 -0.41 -14.61
CA ASP A 248 7.77 0.27 -15.06
C ASP A 248 7.28 1.37 -14.09
N ARG A 249 7.83 1.43 -12.87
CA ARG A 249 7.52 2.43 -11.85
C ARG A 249 8.51 3.59 -11.80
N LEU A 250 9.63 3.50 -12.53
CA LEU A 250 10.52 4.64 -12.69
C LEU A 250 9.83 5.65 -13.62
N PRO A 251 9.83 6.96 -13.29
CA PRO A 251 9.39 7.97 -14.25
C PRO A 251 10.28 7.87 -15.49
N ALA A 252 9.66 7.94 -16.67
CA ALA A 252 10.35 7.95 -17.96
C ALA A 252 11.36 9.10 -18.06
#